data_AF-A0A8B3NMT8-F1
#
_entry.id   AF-A0A8B3NMT8-F1
#
_cell.length_a   1.000
_cell.length_b   1.000
_cell.length_c   1.000
_cell.angle_alpha   90.00
_cell.angle_beta   90.00
_cell.angle_gamma   90.00
#
_symmetry.space_group_name_H-M   'P 1'
#
loop_
_entity.id
_entity.type
_entity.pdbx_description
1 polymer ?
#
loop_
_entity_poly.entity_id
_entity_poly.type
_entity_poly.pdbx_seq_one_letter_code
_entity_poly.pdbx_strand_id
1 'polypeptide(L)'
;MAYEHESNLTGAYDRAPQFPLWDSVLNREGKIGQAAEMVEAQTILQRKIRSIGNLVARDGDRVEGADIIIDVEAQTVTLIAGKLYVAGRVLDAPAAVLTNVPMTGAVHIGVRLLKTYVTELEEPALLGLMPGSLSEGEAGAARVVYALAWGFSGDGGVGDLYSVYLLKDGVAIDQTPPPNLTGINAQLAIYDFDANGNYIVSGCSVSALGKDGTDQVFSIAEGVANIKGQKRTRYAALRHRETETFDLFRIPTEVHTFGANPTIVTLNHGPIATIREVLVRRKSPRQSCAAARRTARTRSPTPASPRSWK
;
A
#
# COMPACT_ATOMS: atom_id res chain seq x y z
N MET A 1 -23.29 38.23 11.31
CA MET A 1 -22.30 38.47 10.25
C MET A 1 -22.63 37.50 9.13
N ALA A 2 -23.18 37.97 8.00
CA ALA A 2 -23.80 37.07 7.03
C ALA A 2 -22.86 36.60 5.91
N TYR A 3 -21.83 37.38 5.52
CA TYR A 3 -21.01 37.10 4.32
C TYR A 3 -19.55 37.60 4.41
N GLU A 4 -19.03 37.79 5.62
CA GLU A 4 -17.63 38.20 5.80
C GLU A 4 -16.69 37.16 5.20
N HIS A 5 -15.66 37.65 4.51
CA HIS A 5 -14.64 36.78 3.93
C HIS A 5 -13.84 36.10 5.05
N GLU A 6 -13.46 34.84 4.85
CA GLU A 6 -12.72 34.01 5.83
C GLU A 6 -11.37 34.61 6.29
N SER A 7 -10.86 35.63 5.60
CA SER A 7 -9.68 36.38 6.02
C SER A 7 -9.91 37.26 7.24
N ASN A 8 -11.16 37.52 7.63
CA ASN A 8 -11.54 38.52 8.64
C ASN A 8 -11.04 39.94 8.34
N LEU A 9 -10.70 40.25 7.07
CA LEU A 9 -10.36 41.60 6.66
C LEU A 9 -11.63 42.47 6.65
N THR A 10 -11.57 43.61 7.35
CA THR A 10 -12.71 44.54 7.43
C THR A 10 -13.18 44.96 6.04
N GLY A 11 -14.48 44.82 5.78
CA GLY A 11 -15.08 45.20 4.50
C GLY A 11 -14.84 44.21 3.35
N ALA A 12 -14.15 43.09 3.59
CA ALA A 12 -14.04 41.99 2.64
C ALA A 12 -15.22 41.02 2.81
N TYR A 13 -15.91 40.73 1.70
CA TYR A 13 -17.08 39.85 1.68
C TYR A 13 -16.98 38.86 0.54
N ASP A 14 -17.50 37.65 0.77
CA ASP A 14 -17.68 36.64 -0.27
C ASP A 14 -18.96 35.83 0.01
N ARG A 15 -19.96 35.98 -0.86
CA ARG A 15 -21.23 35.22 -0.76
C ARG A 15 -21.10 33.83 -1.39
N ALA A 16 -20.16 33.63 -2.31
CA ALA A 16 -20.08 32.44 -3.16
C ALA A 16 -19.97 31.11 -2.40
N PRO A 17 -19.27 30.99 -1.25
CA PRO A 17 -19.22 29.74 -0.47
C PRO A 17 -20.58 29.25 0.02
N GLN A 18 -21.52 30.17 0.28
CA GLN A 18 -22.88 29.81 0.74
C GLN A 18 -23.83 29.46 -0.40
N PHE A 19 -23.47 29.79 -1.65
CA PHE A 19 -24.26 29.55 -2.85
C PHE A 19 -23.47 28.72 -3.87
N PRO A 20 -23.28 27.41 -3.60
CA PRO A 20 -22.40 26.56 -4.41
C PRO A 20 -22.86 26.39 -5.86
N LEU A 21 -24.15 26.60 -6.15
CA LEU A 21 -24.74 26.47 -7.49
C LEU A 21 -24.49 27.67 -8.40
N TRP A 22 -23.96 28.80 -7.90
CA TRP A 22 -23.65 29.95 -8.73
C TRP A 22 -22.45 29.65 -9.65
N ASP A 23 -22.62 29.93 -10.94
CA ASP A 23 -21.66 29.58 -11.98
C ASP A 23 -20.93 30.79 -12.60
N SER A 24 -21.50 31.99 -12.51
CA SER A 24 -20.89 33.23 -13.00
C SER A 24 -21.51 34.45 -12.33
N VAL A 25 -20.78 35.57 -12.39
CA VAL A 25 -21.26 36.89 -11.95
C VAL A 25 -21.66 37.68 -13.18
N LEU A 26 -22.88 38.21 -13.20
CA LEU A 26 -23.39 39.04 -14.29
C LEU A 26 -23.52 40.49 -13.83
N ASN A 27 -22.63 41.35 -14.33
CA ASN A 27 -22.67 42.77 -14.06
C ASN A 27 -23.68 43.46 -14.99
N ARG A 28 -24.55 44.29 -14.41
CA ARG A 28 -25.57 45.05 -15.14
C ARG A 28 -25.14 46.49 -15.31
N GLU A 29 -25.29 47.03 -16.51
CA GLU A 29 -25.08 48.45 -16.77
C GLU A 29 -26.02 49.32 -15.91
N GLY A 30 -25.52 50.50 -15.48
CA GLY A 30 -26.25 51.42 -14.62
C GLY A 30 -26.35 51.01 -13.14
N LYS A 31 -25.70 49.90 -12.73
CA LYS A 31 -25.55 49.51 -11.31
C LYS A 31 -24.13 49.76 -10.83
N ILE A 32 -23.98 50.15 -9.56
CA ILE A 32 -22.68 50.32 -8.91
C ILE A 32 -22.14 48.93 -8.57
N GLY A 33 -20.97 48.58 -9.10
CA GLY A 33 -20.30 47.32 -8.80
C GLY A 33 -19.87 47.23 -7.33
N GLN A 34 -19.95 46.03 -6.78
CA GLN A 34 -19.55 45.74 -5.40
C GLN A 34 -18.22 44.99 -5.41
N ALA A 35 -17.30 45.31 -4.50
CA ALA A 35 -16.03 44.57 -4.38
C ALA A 35 -16.25 43.07 -4.15
N ALA A 36 -17.31 42.71 -3.43
CA ALA A 36 -17.74 41.32 -3.20
C ALA A 36 -17.99 40.54 -4.50
N GLU A 37 -18.55 41.19 -5.53
CA GLU A 37 -18.84 40.55 -6.81
C GLU A 37 -17.56 40.11 -7.53
N MET A 38 -16.47 40.87 -7.37
CA MET A 38 -15.16 40.50 -7.93
C MET A 38 -14.53 39.33 -7.16
N VAL A 39 -14.66 39.31 -5.83
CA VAL A 39 -14.19 38.18 -5.00
C VAL A 39 -14.98 36.92 -5.34
N GLU A 40 -16.29 37.02 -5.46
CA GLU A 40 -17.18 35.91 -5.85
C GLU A 40 -16.81 35.34 -7.22
N ALA A 41 -16.54 36.21 -8.20
CA ALA A 41 -16.09 35.79 -9.52
C ALA A 41 -14.78 34.99 -9.45
N GLN A 42 -13.83 35.40 -8.61
CA GLN A 42 -12.58 34.66 -8.38
C GLN A 42 -12.85 33.31 -7.70
N THR A 43 -13.67 33.26 -6.65
CA THR A 43 -14.03 32.03 -5.94
C THR A 43 -14.74 31.04 -6.86
N ILE A 44 -15.66 31.50 -7.70
CA ILE A 44 -16.36 30.67 -8.70
C ILE A 44 -15.36 30.12 -9.73
N LEU A 45 -14.48 30.97 -10.28
CA LEU A 45 -13.49 30.54 -11.26
C LEU A 45 -12.50 29.52 -10.67
N GLN A 46 -12.03 29.73 -9.44
CA GLN A 46 -11.14 28.80 -8.76
C GLN A 46 -11.79 27.43 -8.53
N ARG A 47 -13.09 27.39 -8.20
CA ARG A 47 -13.84 26.13 -8.11
C ARG A 47 -13.87 25.37 -9.44
N LYS A 48 -14.10 26.08 -10.56
CA LYS A 48 -14.06 25.48 -11.90
C LYS A 48 -12.68 24.92 -12.24
N ILE A 49 -11.62 25.70 -12.02
CA ILE A 49 -10.24 25.26 -12.29
C ILE A 49 -9.88 24.05 -11.43
N ARG A 50 -10.21 24.07 -10.13
CA ARG A 50 -10.01 22.91 -9.25
C ARG A 50 -10.76 21.68 -9.75
N SER A 51 -12.01 21.83 -10.19
CA SER A 51 -12.79 20.70 -10.70
C SER A 51 -12.14 20.04 -11.92
N ILE A 52 -11.54 20.83 -12.82
CA ILE A 52 -10.83 20.33 -13.99
C ILE A 52 -9.52 19.65 -13.57
N GLY A 53 -8.74 20.27 -12.70
CA GLY A 53 -7.48 19.70 -12.25
C GLY A 53 -7.66 18.39 -11.48
N ASN A 54 -8.75 18.29 -10.70
CA ASN A 54 -9.12 17.07 -9.96
C ASN A 54 -9.49 15.89 -10.88
N LEU A 55 -9.69 16.11 -12.18
CA LEU A 55 -9.87 15.01 -13.15
C LEU A 55 -8.54 14.32 -13.47
N VAL A 56 -7.39 14.97 -13.23
CA VAL A 56 -6.07 14.48 -13.63
C VAL A 56 -5.18 14.19 -12.44
N ALA A 57 -5.21 15.02 -11.39
CA ALA A 57 -4.42 14.87 -10.17
C ALA A 57 -5.31 14.84 -8.92
N ARG A 58 -4.86 14.17 -7.87
CA ARG A 58 -5.52 14.13 -6.56
C ARG A 58 -4.77 15.01 -5.57
N ASP A 59 -5.49 15.55 -4.58
CA ASP A 59 -4.84 16.33 -3.54
C ASP A 59 -3.83 15.45 -2.77
N GLY A 60 -2.58 15.91 -2.66
CA GLY A 60 -1.46 15.13 -2.10
C GLY A 60 -0.55 14.47 -3.14
N ASP A 61 -0.93 14.53 -4.42
CA ASP A 61 -0.12 14.00 -5.53
C ASP A 61 1.20 14.78 -5.68
N ARG A 62 2.31 14.04 -5.81
CA ARG A 62 3.65 14.61 -6.06
C ARG A 62 3.86 14.92 -7.53
N VAL A 63 4.10 16.17 -7.88
CA VAL A 63 4.42 16.57 -9.27
C VAL A 63 5.91 16.42 -9.56
N GLU A 64 6.75 16.84 -8.61
CA GLU A 64 8.21 16.82 -8.75
C GLU A 64 8.86 16.78 -7.36
N GLY A 65 9.95 16.02 -7.17
CA GLY A 65 10.67 15.97 -5.90
C GLY A 65 9.78 15.53 -4.72
N ALA A 66 9.97 16.17 -3.55
CA ALA A 66 9.25 15.86 -2.31
C ALA A 66 9.54 14.47 -1.73
N ASP A 67 10.77 13.95 -1.93
CA ASP A 67 11.19 12.62 -1.47
C ASP A 67 11.26 12.51 0.05
N ILE A 68 10.96 11.30 0.53
CA ILE A 68 10.92 10.95 1.94
C ILE A 68 12.10 10.06 2.29
N ILE A 69 12.79 10.42 3.38
CA ILE A 69 13.87 9.63 4.00
C ILE A 69 13.43 9.37 5.44
N ILE A 70 13.38 8.10 5.84
CA ILE A 70 12.87 7.69 7.14
C ILE A 70 14.02 7.13 7.97
N ASP A 71 14.18 7.66 9.18
CA ASP A 71 15.04 7.11 10.20
C ASP A 71 14.16 6.53 11.32
N VAL A 72 14.05 5.21 11.33
CA VAL A 72 13.20 4.45 12.26
C VAL A 72 13.76 4.50 13.69
N GLU A 73 15.08 4.51 13.87
CA GLU A 73 15.72 4.54 15.18
C GLU A 73 15.55 5.91 15.85
N ALA A 74 15.75 6.98 15.08
CA ALA A 74 15.60 8.36 15.56
C ALA A 74 14.13 8.84 15.60
N GLN A 75 13.18 8.06 15.05
CA GLN A 75 11.79 8.45 14.86
C GLN A 75 11.64 9.77 14.07
N THR A 76 12.50 9.95 13.06
CA THR A 76 12.51 11.16 12.23
C THR A 76 12.18 10.84 10.78
N VAL A 77 11.49 11.78 10.14
CA VAL A 77 11.18 11.73 8.71
C VAL A 77 11.67 13.01 8.07
N THR A 78 12.63 12.88 7.17
CA THR A 78 13.18 13.98 6.39
C THR A 78 12.49 14.04 5.03
N LEU A 79 12.04 15.22 4.65
CA LEU A 79 11.33 15.50 3.42
C LEU A 79 12.13 16.51 2.61
N ILE A 80 12.43 16.15 1.37
CA ILE A 80 13.16 17.01 0.43
C ILE A 80 12.18 18.02 -0.17
N ALA A 81 12.68 19.17 -0.61
CA ALA A 81 11.86 20.14 -1.34
C ALA A 81 11.27 19.53 -2.63
N GLY A 82 10.10 20.01 -3.03
CA GLY A 82 9.44 19.55 -4.24
C GLY A 82 8.18 20.34 -4.57
N LYS A 83 7.35 19.77 -5.43
CA LYS A 83 6.09 20.35 -5.88
C LYS A 83 4.97 19.34 -5.68
N LEU A 84 3.89 19.77 -5.03
CA LEU A 84 2.73 18.95 -4.73
C LEU A 84 1.47 19.58 -5.33
N TYR A 85 0.54 18.75 -5.80
CA TYR A 85 -0.79 19.18 -6.19
C TYR A 85 -1.71 19.20 -4.97
N VAL A 86 -2.20 20.38 -4.59
CA VAL A 86 -3.07 20.58 -3.41
C VAL A 86 -4.13 21.63 -3.71
N ALA A 87 -5.38 21.30 -3.42
CA ALA A 87 -6.55 22.16 -3.52
C ALA A 87 -6.72 22.83 -4.90
N GLY A 88 -6.45 22.11 -5.98
CA GLY A 88 -6.65 22.60 -7.34
C GLY A 88 -5.42 23.21 -8.02
N ARG A 89 -4.26 23.24 -7.36
CA ARG A 89 -3.06 23.94 -7.83
C ARG A 89 -1.77 23.21 -7.43
N VAL A 90 -0.71 23.45 -8.18
CA VAL A 90 0.64 22.97 -7.84
C VAL A 90 1.32 24.01 -6.95
N LEU A 91 1.81 23.59 -5.80
CA LEU A 91 2.50 24.43 -4.82
C LEU A 91 3.86 23.84 -4.48
N ASP A 92 4.79 24.73 -4.10
CA ASP A 92 6.10 24.32 -3.59
C ASP A 92 5.95 23.76 -2.17
N ALA A 93 6.43 22.53 -2.00
CA ALA A 93 6.59 21.90 -0.72
C ALA A 93 8.03 22.15 -0.22
N PRO A 94 8.21 22.83 0.92
CA PRO A 94 9.54 23.09 1.45
C PRO A 94 10.20 21.81 1.94
N ALA A 95 11.53 21.80 2.05
CA ALA A 95 12.21 20.75 2.79
C ALA A 95 11.85 20.84 4.28
N ALA A 96 11.63 19.70 4.94
CA ALA A 96 11.26 19.65 6.34
C ALA A 96 11.80 18.39 7.03
N VAL A 97 11.98 18.47 8.34
CA VAL A 97 12.29 17.31 9.19
C VAL A 97 11.18 17.20 10.22
N LEU A 98 10.41 16.12 10.14
CA LEU A 98 9.38 15.77 11.12
C LEU A 98 10.01 14.91 12.20
N THR A 99 9.78 15.26 13.46
CA THR A 99 10.29 14.54 14.64
C THR A 99 9.14 13.88 15.39
N ASN A 100 9.46 12.86 16.20
CA ASN A 100 8.50 12.09 16.99
C ASN A 100 7.38 11.48 16.14
N VAL A 101 7.71 11.03 14.93
CA VAL A 101 6.74 10.36 14.06
C VAL A 101 6.52 8.94 14.57
N PRO A 102 5.28 8.50 14.84
CA PRO A 102 5.04 7.14 15.30
C PRO A 102 5.47 6.11 14.24
N MET A 103 6.46 5.27 14.57
CA MET A 103 6.99 4.23 13.66
C MET A 103 6.22 2.91 13.76
N THR A 104 5.06 2.90 14.41
CA THR A 104 4.20 1.70 14.56
C THR A 104 2.78 2.04 14.14
N GLY A 105 2.11 1.09 13.50
CA GLY A 105 0.78 1.31 12.92
C GLY A 105 0.82 2.09 11.62
N ALA A 106 -0.33 2.67 11.26
CA ALA A 106 -0.52 3.44 10.03
C ALA A 106 -0.48 4.94 10.33
N VAL A 107 0.49 5.66 9.76
CA VAL A 107 0.65 7.10 9.93
C VAL A 107 0.62 7.78 8.57
N HIS A 108 -0.28 8.74 8.41
CA HIS A 108 -0.35 9.56 7.20
C HIS A 108 0.64 10.72 7.34
N ILE A 109 1.55 10.85 6.40
CA ILE A 109 2.42 12.03 6.28
C ILE A 109 1.93 12.85 5.10
N GLY A 110 1.80 14.15 5.29
CA GLY A 110 1.19 15.01 4.32
C GLY A 110 1.51 16.47 4.53
N VAL A 111 0.83 17.32 3.77
CA VAL A 111 0.97 18.77 3.87
C VAL A 111 -0.34 19.41 4.30
N ARG A 112 -0.24 20.50 5.05
CA ARG A 112 -1.33 21.41 5.35
C ARG A 112 -1.20 22.65 4.46
N LEU A 113 -2.34 23.13 3.97
CA LEU A 113 -2.40 24.34 3.18
C LEU A 113 -2.48 25.55 4.12
N LEU A 114 -1.38 26.28 4.23
CA LEU A 114 -1.34 27.55 4.94
C LEU A 114 -1.87 28.65 4.01
N LYS A 115 -2.84 29.41 4.52
CA LYS A 115 -3.43 30.55 3.82
C LYS A 115 -3.13 31.82 4.61
N THR A 116 -2.40 32.74 4.01
CA THR A 116 -2.09 34.05 4.61
C THR A 116 -2.61 35.17 3.71
N TYR A 117 -2.84 36.33 4.31
CA TYR A 117 -3.41 37.50 3.62
C TYR A 117 -2.45 38.67 3.78
N VAL A 118 -1.88 39.11 2.67
CA VAL A 118 -0.92 40.21 2.62
C VAL A 118 -1.66 41.50 2.25
N THR A 119 -1.48 42.53 3.04
CA THR A 119 -2.09 43.86 2.86
C THR A 119 -1.04 44.90 2.51
N GLU A 120 -1.47 46.12 2.19
CA GLU A 120 -0.59 47.27 1.95
C GLU A 120 0.33 47.61 3.12
N LEU A 121 -0.05 47.21 4.34
CA LEU A 121 0.78 47.39 5.53
C LEU A 121 2.03 46.50 5.51
N GLU A 122 1.92 45.32 4.92
CA GLU A 122 3.02 44.35 4.79
C GLU A 122 3.77 44.53 3.48
N GLU A 123 3.05 44.86 2.40
CA GLU A 123 3.60 45.04 1.05
C GLU A 123 3.15 46.40 0.47
N PRO A 124 3.97 47.47 0.61
CA PRO A 124 3.64 48.80 0.12
C PRO A 124 3.40 48.89 -1.40
N ALA A 125 3.85 47.90 -2.18
CA ALA A 125 3.53 47.82 -3.61
C ALA A 125 2.04 47.60 -3.90
N LEU A 126 1.22 47.31 -2.89
CA LEU A 126 -0.23 47.19 -3.00
C LEU A 126 -0.97 48.53 -2.90
N LEU A 127 -0.27 49.64 -2.65
CA LEU A 127 -0.85 50.99 -2.71
C LEU A 127 -1.16 51.38 -4.16
N GLY A 128 -2.12 52.28 -4.36
CA GLY A 128 -2.51 52.72 -5.69
C GLY A 128 -1.38 53.44 -6.45
N LEU A 129 -1.12 52.96 -7.66
CA LEU A 129 0.09 53.27 -8.43
C LEU A 129 -0.04 54.46 -9.39
N MET A 130 -1.27 54.86 -9.74
CA MET A 130 -1.51 55.84 -10.81
C MET A 130 -1.36 57.28 -10.28
N PRO A 131 -0.32 58.03 -10.70
CA PRO A 131 -0.09 59.38 -10.21
C PRO A 131 -1.23 60.33 -10.62
N GLY A 132 -1.65 61.18 -9.69
CA GLY A 132 -2.75 62.15 -9.86
C GLY A 132 -4.16 61.55 -9.82
N SER A 133 -4.28 60.24 -9.59
CA SER A 133 -5.59 59.59 -9.41
C SER A 133 -6.09 59.73 -7.96
N LEU A 134 -7.41 59.63 -7.75
CA LEU A 134 -7.99 59.57 -6.40
C LEU A 134 -7.53 58.35 -5.59
N SER A 135 -7.04 57.32 -6.27
CA SER A 135 -6.51 56.10 -5.66
C SER A 135 -5.01 56.15 -5.40
N GLU A 136 -4.29 57.20 -5.80
CA GLU A 136 -2.85 57.29 -5.58
C GLU A 136 -2.52 57.18 -4.09
N GLY A 137 -1.70 56.20 -3.71
CA GLY A 137 -1.32 55.99 -2.32
C GLY A 137 -2.42 55.40 -1.41
N GLU A 138 -3.61 55.09 -1.95
CA GLU A 138 -4.69 54.46 -1.19
C GLU A 138 -4.47 52.93 -1.07
N ALA A 139 -5.01 52.34 0.00
CA ALA A 139 -4.93 50.91 0.26
C ALA A 139 -5.62 50.09 -0.85
N GLY A 140 -4.86 49.20 -1.49
CA GLY A 140 -5.37 48.30 -2.51
C GLY A 140 -5.99 47.01 -1.94
N ALA A 141 -6.45 46.14 -2.84
CA ALA A 141 -6.93 44.83 -2.45
C ALA A 141 -5.79 43.96 -1.90
N ALA A 142 -6.07 43.18 -0.85
CA ALA A 142 -5.12 42.23 -0.27
C ALA A 142 -4.73 41.10 -1.25
N ARG A 143 -3.64 40.39 -0.97
CA ARG A 143 -3.21 39.19 -1.68
C ARG A 143 -3.42 37.96 -0.80
N VAL A 144 -3.96 36.91 -1.39
CA VAL A 144 -4.01 35.59 -0.77
C VAL A 144 -2.75 34.84 -1.14
N VAL A 145 -1.96 34.45 -0.15
CA VAL A 145 -0.74 33.65 -0.34
C VAL A 145 -1.00 32.26 0.21
N TYR A 146 -0.70 31.25 -0.62
CA TYR A 146 -0.76 29.84 -0.24
C TYR A 146 0.64 29.30 -0.06
N ALA A 147 0.86 28.59 1.05
CA ALA A 147 2.08 27.86 1.31
C ALA A 147 1.75 26.46 1.82
N LEU A 148 2.70 25.53 1.68
CA LEU A 148 2.57 24.19 2.23
C LEU A 148 3.45 24.06 3.48
N ALA A 149 2.90 23.42 4.51
CA ALA A 149 3.66 22.99 5.68
C ALA A 149 3.49 21.49 5.88
N TRP A 150 4.59 20.77 6.01
CA TRP A 150 4.56 19.33 6.28
C TRP A 150 4.04 19.03 7.68
N GLY A 151 3.38 17.89 7.81
CA GLY A 151 2.89 17.35 9.07
C GLY A 151 2.52 15.89 8.93
N PHE A 152 2.02 15.32 10.02
CA PHE A 152 1.59 13.92 10.05
C PHE A 152 0.34 13.73 10.90
N SER A 153 -0.36 12.62 10.69
CA SER A 153 -1.57 12.29 11.46
C SER A 153 -1.23 12.14 12.94
N GLY A 154 -1.83 12.97 13.78
CA GLY A 154 -1.61 12.94 15.23
C GLY A 154 -0.55 13.92 15.74
N ASP A 155 0.04 14.76 14.89
CA ASP A 155 0.99 15.81 15.26
C ASP A 155 0.36 17.03 15.99
N GLY A 156 -0.97 17.06 16.11
CA GLY A 156 -1.71 18.16 16.73
C GLY A 156 -1.81 19.44 15.88
N GLY A 157 -1.36 19.41 14.63
CA GLY A 157 -1.43 20.56 13.73
C GLY A 157 -2.87 20.91 13.33
N VAL A 158 -3.17 22.20 13.28
CA VAL A 158 -4.50 22.74 12.93
C VAL A 158 -4.71 22.72 11.40
N GLY A 159 -5.91 22.35 10.97
CA GLY A 159 -6.30 22.32 9.56
C GLY A 159 -6.18 20.96 8.90
N ASP A 160 -6.73 20.85 7.69
CA ASP A 160 -6.80 19.59 6.95
C ASP A 160 -5.41 19.15 6.47
N LEU A 161 -5.10 17.87 6.72
CA LEU A 161 -3.87 17.23 6.27
C LEU A 161 -4.12 16.51 4.93
N TYR A 162 -3.49 17.00 3.87
CA TYR A 162 -3.49 16.34 2.57
C TYR A 162 -2.41 15.26 2.55
N SER A 163 -2.83 14.00 2.66
CA SER A 163 -1.94 12.83 2.74
C SER A 163 -1.12 12.68 1.47
N VAL A 164 0.20 12.63 1.60
CA VAL A 164 1.17 12.38 0.51
C VAL A 164 1.74 10.96 0.64
N TYR A 165 2.10 10.57 1.86
CA TYR A 165 2.64 9.24 2.17
C TYR A 165 1.81 8.55 3.23
N LEU A 166 1.82 7.22 3.17
CA LEU A 166 1.35 6.36 4.24
C LEU A 166 2.55 5.57 4.76
N LEU A 167 2.95 5.85 6.00
CA LEU A 167 3.87 4.99 6.72
C LEU A 167 3.09 3.84 7.35
N LYS A 168 3.61 2.62 7.19
CA LYS A 168 3.14 1.45 7.92
C LYS A 168 4.33 0.81 8.61
N ASP A 169 4.30 0.80 9.94
CA ASP A 169 5.33 0.18 10.78
C ASP A 169 6.77 0.65 10.42
N GLY A 170 6.94 1.96 10.19
CA GLY A 170 8.23 2.57 9.88
C GLY A 170 8.65 2.47 8.40
N VAL A 171 7.83 1.86 7.54
CA VAL A 171 8.10 1.75 6.11
C VAL A 171 7.11 2.60 5.33
N ALA A 172 7.59 3.49 4.46
CA ALA A 172 6.73 4.17 3.50
C ALA A 172 6.15 3.14 2.53
N ILE A 173 4.82 3.07 2.48
CA ILE A 173 4.13 2.34 1.44
C ILE A 173 4.28 3.16 0.15
N ASP A 174 5.16 2.65 -0.72
CA ASP A 174 5.53 3.23 -2.00
C ASP A 174 4.29 3.57 -2.85
N GLN A 175 4.06 4.88 -3.02
CA GLN A 175 3.13 5.46 -3.97
C GLN A 175 4.01 6.11 -5.04
N THR A 176 4.27 5.33 -6.09
CA THR A 176 4.87 5.79 -7.34
C THR A 176 4.26 7.14 -7.73
N PRO A 177 5.06 8.13 -8.20
CA PRO A 177 4.55 9.44 -8.57
C PRO A 177 3.33 9.31 -9.50
N PRO A 178 2.37 10.23 -9.42
CA PRO A 178 1.16 10.19 -10.22
C PRO A 178 1.56 10.03 -11.69
N PRO A 179 1.14 8.94 -12.35
CA PRO A 179 1.34 8.86 -13.77
C PRO A 179 0.46 9.95 -14.36
N ASN A 180 1.09 10.95 -14.99
CA ASN A 180 0.59 12.28 -15.39
C ASN A 180 -0.76 12.35 -16.16
N LEU A 181 -1.51 11.26 -16.28
CA LEU A 181 -2.84 11.17 -16.90
C LEU A 181 -3.63 10.03 -16.21
N THR A 182 -4.10 10.24 -14.98
CA THR A 182 -4.76 9.18 -14.18
C THR A 182 -5.96 8.54 -14.89
N GLY A 183 -6.77 9.30 -15.64
CA GLY A 183 -7.91 8.77 -16.40
C GLY A 183 -7.52 7.88 -17.59
N ILE A 184 -6.55 8.31 -18.40
CA ILE A 184 -6.08 7.54 -19.57
C ILE A 184 -5.27 6.33 -19.12
N ASN A 185 -4.40 6.49 -18.11
CA ASN A 185 -3.62 5.39 -17.56
C ASN A 185 -4.50 4.36 -16.83
N ALA A 186 -5.61 4.78 -16.21
CA ALA A 186 -6.58 3.84 -15.64
C ALA A 186 -7.28 3.02 -16.72
N GLN A 187 -7.67 3.64 -17.84
CA GLN A 187 -8.26 2.91 -18.97
C GLN A 187 -7.26 1.95 -19.62
N LEU A 188 -6.00 2.38 -19.79
CA LEU A 188 -4.92 1.53 -20.28
C LEU A 188 -4.63 0.36 -19.33
N ALA A 189 -4.67 0.60 -18.02
CA ALA A 189 -4.48 -0.45 -17.02
C ALA A 189 -5.60 -1.51 -17.06
N ILE A 190 -6.86 -1.08 -17.20
CA ILE A 190 -7.98 -2.02 -17.37
C ILE A 190 -7.78 -2.84 -18.64
N TYR A 191 -7.49 -2.17 -19.76
CA TYR A 191 -7.28 -2.84 -21.04
C TYR A 191 -6.12 -3.85 -21.00
N ASP A 192 -4.98 -3.47 -20.43
CA ASP A 192 -3.81 -4.35 -20.33
C ASP A 192 -4.05 -5.53 -19.37
N PHE A 193 -4.78 -5.32 -18.27
CA PHE A 193 -5.13 -6.41 -17.35
C PHE A 193 -6.12 -7.40 -17.98
N ASP A 194 -7.15 -6.92 -18.67
CA ASP A 194 -8.11 -7.79 -19.36
C ASP A 194 -7.43 -8.60 -20.47
N ALA A 195 -6.40 -8.04 -21.12
CA ALA A 195 -5.65 -8.72 -22.16
C ALA A 195 -4.60 -9.71 -21.63
N ASN A 196 -3.84 -9.35 -20.59
CA ASN A 196 -2.61 -10.05 -20.20
C ASN A 196 -2.62 -10.58 -18.75
N GLY A 197 -3.59 -10.21 -17.91
CA GLY A 197 -3.59 -10.51 -16.49
C GLY A 197 -2.42 -9.85 -15.73
N ASN A 198 -1.92 -10.52 -14.68
CA ASN A 198 -0.71 -10.08 -13.97
C ASN A 198 0.51 -10.78 -14.58
N TYR A 199 1.59 -10.04 -14.86
CA TYR A 199 2.79 -10.60 -15.46
C TYR A 199 4.08 -9.92 -14.98
N ILE A 200 5.19 -10.64 -15.08
CA ILE A 200 6.52 -10.08 -14.78
C ILE A 200 7.09 -9.50 -16.08
N VAL A 201 7.54 -8.24 -16.02
CA VAL A 201 8.18 -7.56 -17.15
C VAL A 201 9.67 -7.89 -17.16
N SER A 202 10.33 -7.76 -16.01
CA SER A 202 11.76 -8.07 -15.84
C SER A 202 12.09 -8.35 -14.37
N GLY A 203 13.08 -9.19 -14.10
CA GLY A 203 13.52 -9.50 -12.73
C GLY A 203 12.46 -10.26 -11.92
N CYS A 204 12.22 -9.85 -10.67
CA CYS A 204 11.25 -10.46 -9.75
C CYS A 204 11.37 -11.99 -9.64
N SER A 205 12.57 -12.54 -9.83
CA SER A 205 12.83 -13.96 -9.71
C SER A 205 12.69 -14.40 -8.26
N VAL A 206 12.03 -15.53 -8.05
CA VAL A 206 11.84 -16.11 -6.72
C VAL A 206 12.88 -17.19 -6.49
N SER A 207 13.64 -17.05 -5.41
CA SER A 207 14.61 -18.05 -4.96
C SER A 207 14.28 -18.49 -3.54
N ALA A 208 14.38 -19.78 -3.25
CA ALA A 208 14.18 -20.31 -1.90
C ALA A 208 15.47 -20.19 -1.10
N LEU A 209 15.43 -19.49 0.04
CA LEU A 209 16.56 -19.36 0.96
C LEU A 209 16.64 -20.54 1.95
N GLY A 210 15.53 -21.26 2.15
CA GLY A 210 15.44 -22.42 3.04
C GLY A 210 14.40 -22.23 4.14
N LYS A 211 14.37 -23.17 5.09
CA LYS A 211 13.47 -23.12 6.25
C LYS A 211 14.08 -22.29 7.37
N ASP A 212 13.27 -21.44 7.98
CA ASP A 212 13.58 -20.67 9.19
C ASP A 212 12.41 -20.88 10.17
N GLY A 213 12.60 -21.79 11.13
CA GLY A 213 11.51 -22.25 12.01
C GLY A 213 10.44 -23.05 11.25
N THR A 214 9.18 -22.61 11.33
CA THR A 214 8.03 -23.19 10.60
C THR A 214 7.82 -22.60 9.20
N ASP A 215 8.58 -21.57 8.85
CA ASP A 215 8.37 -20.82 7.62
C ASP A 215 9.40 -21.19 6.56
N GLN A 216 8.94 -21.33 5.32
CA GLN A 216 9.80 -21.35 4.15
C GLN A 216 10.09 -19.91 3.73
N VAL A 217 11.37 -19.54 3.69
CA VAL A 217 11.81 -18.19 3.35
C VAL A 217 12.14 -18.14 1.86
N PHE A 218 11.53 -17.18 1.17
CA PHE A 218 11.78 -16.86 -0.23
C PHE A 218 12.44 -15.49 -0.35
N SER A 219 13.40 -15.36 -1.27
CA SER A 219 13.93 -14.08 -1.71
C SER A 219 13.41 -13.79 -3.10
N ILE A 220 12.68 -12.69 -3.23
CA ILE A 220 12.16 -12.17 -4.49
C ILE A 220 13.09 -11.04 -4.93
N ALA A 221 13.80 -11.21 -6.04
CA ALA A 221 14.75 -10.22 -6.53
C ALA A 221 14.08 -8.90 -6.96
N GLU A 222 14.87 -7.83 -7.09
CA GLU A 222 14.46 -6.59 -7.73
C GLU A 222 13.92 -6.82 -9.15
N GLY A 223 13.04 -5.94 -9.62
CA GLY A 223 12.42 -6.09 -10.93
C GLY A 223 11.16 -5.27 -11.12
N VAL A 224 10.51 -5.47 -12.26
CA VAL A 224 9.27 -4.80 -12.65
C VAL A 224 8.21 -5.86 -12.92
N ALA A 225 7.08 -5.73 -12.24
CA ALA A 225 5.90 -6.54 -12.47
C ALA A 225 4.71 -5.66 -12.81
N ASN A 226 3.82 -6.18 -13.65
CA ASN A 226 2.55 -5.55 -13.94
C ASN A 226 1.46 -6.23 -13.11
N ILE A 227 0.83 -5.45 -12.23
CA ILE A 227 -0.18 -5.92 -11.29
C ILE A 227 -1.43 -5.07 -11.51
N LYS A 228 -2.53 -5.71 -11.92
CA LYS A 228 -3.80 -5.04 -12.27
C LYS A 228 -3.62 -3.90 -13.30
N GLY A 229 -2.77 -4.14 -14.31
CA GLY A 229 -2.48 -3.18 -15.39
C GLY A 229 -1.60 -1.99 -14.98
N GLN A 230 -1.09 -1.98 -13.75
CA GLN A 230 -0.14 -0.98 -13.28
C GLN A 230 1.26 -1.58 -13.12
N LYS A 231 2.25 -0.92 -13.72
CA LYS A 231 3.66 -1.26 -13.52
C LYS A 231 4.08 -0.92 -12.08
N ARG A 232 4.60 -1.91 -11.38
CA ARG A 232 5.18 -1.81 -10.04
C ARG A 232 6.64 -2.19 -10.14
N THR A 233 7.51 -1.25 -9.78
CA THR A 233 8.95 -1.45 -9.76
C THR A 233 9.39 -1.74 -8.33
N ARG A 234 10.19 -2.79 -8.15
CA ARG A 234 10.91 -3.08 -6.92
C ARG A 234 12.38 -2.81 -7.15
N TYR A 235 12.96 -1.92 -6.36
CA TYR A 235 14.37 -1.56 -6.44
C TYR A 235 15.29 -2.44 -5.58
N ALA A 236 14.72 -3.23 -4.68
CA ALA A 236 15.48 -4.12 -3.80
C ALA A 236 14.77 -5.48 -3.64
N ALA A 237 15.55 -6.49 -3.27
CA ALA A 237 15.04 -7.83 -3.01
C ALA A 237 14.17 -7.87 -1.74
N LEU A 238 13.03 -8.57 -1.81
CA LEU A 238 12.10 -8.77 -0.71
C LEU A 238 12.26 -10.19 -0.15
N ARG A 239 12.40 -10.30 1.17
CA ARG A 239 12.26 -11.58 1.86
C ARG A 239 10.78 -11.82 2.19
N HIS A 240 10.19 -12.85 1.58
CA HIS A 240 8.84 -13.32 1.89
C HIS A 240 8.93 -14.58 2.76
N ARG A 241 8.18 -14.61 3.86
CA ARG A 241 8.07 -15.78 4.74
C ARG A 241 6.69 -16.37 4.55
N GLU A 242 6.63 -17.63 4.15
CA GLU A 242 5.37 -18.37 4.01
C GLU A 242 5.39 -19.56 4.97
N THR A 243 4.35 -19.70 5.77
CA THR A 243 4.23 -20.85 6.68
C THR A 243 3.99 -22.12 5.87
N GLU A 244 4.87 -23.11 6.04
CA GLU A 244 4.80 -24.34 5.26
C GLU A 244 3.77 -25.29 5.88
N THR A 245 2.58 -25.34 5.28
CA THR A 245 1.57 -26.34 5.62
C THR A 245 1.67 -27.52 4.67
N PHE A 246 2.04 -28.69 5.19
CA PHE A 246 2.09 -29.93 4.42
C PHE A 246 0.89 -30.81 4.72
N ASP A 247 0.26 -31.32 3.65
CA ASP A 247 -0.79 -32.32 3.77
C ASP A 247 -0.16 -33.70 4.04
N LEU A 248 -0.63 -34.35 5.11
CA LEU A 248 -0.14 -35.66 5.51
C LEU A 248 -1.08 -36.77 5.00
N PHE A 249 -0.50 -37.72 4.28
CA PHE A 249 -1.18 -38.97 3.91
C PHE A 249 -0.59 -40.17 4.65
N ARG A 250 -1.45 -41.05 5.17
CA ARG A 250 -1.01 -42.24 5.90
C ARG A 250 -0.83 -43.41 4.95
N ILE A 251 0.38 -43.98 4.94
CA ILE A 251 0.70 -45.20 4.20
C ILE A 251 0.76 -46.36 5.21
N PRO A 252 -0.19 -47.31 5.18
CA PRO A 252 -0.33 -48.31 6.23
C PRO A 252 0.72 -49.43 6.16
N THR A 253 1.26 -49.74 4.97
CA THR A 253 2.30 -50.77 4.83
C THR A 253 3.08 -50.56 3.54
N GLU A 254 4.39 -50.39 3.65
CA GLU A 254 5.31 -50.43 2.53
C GLU A 254 6.29 -51.59 2.74
N VAL A 255 6.21 -52.60 1.87
CA VAL A 255 6.97 -53.85 2.03
C VAL A 255 8.23 -53.79 1.19
N HIS A 256 9.38 -53.98 1.86
CA HIS A 256 10.69 -54.05 1.23
C HIS A 256 11.39 -55.36 1.56
N THR A 257 12.09 -55.93 0.58
CA THR A 257 12.94 -57.11 0.78
C THR A 257 14.39 -56.68 0.68
N PHE A 258 15.17 -56.87 1.74
CA PHE A 258 16.60 -56.56 1.75
C PHE A 258 17.44 -57.84 1.97
N GLY A 259 18.60 -57.89 1.31
CA GLY A 259 19.57 -58.99 1.41
C GLY A 259 20.57 -58.80 2.55
N ALA A 260 21.64 -59.60 2.56
CA ALA A 260 22.67 -59.56 3.61
C ALA A 260 23.42 -58.21 3.70
N ASN A 261 23.36 -57.38 2.66
CA ASN A 261 23.76 -55.97 2.55
C ASN A 261 23.09 -55.43 1.25
N PRO A 262 22.50 -54.21 1.19
CA PRO A 262 22.80 -53.01 1.99
C PRO A 262 21.73 -52.62 3.03
N THR A 263 22.13 -51.75 3.97
CA THR A 263 21.38 -51.24 5.14
C THR A 263 20.43 -50.08 4.82
N ILE A 264 20.29 -49.69 3.55
CA ILE A 264 19.47 -48.54 3.12
C ILE A 264 18.29 -49.07 2.30
N VAL A 265 17.07 -48.74 2.74
CA VAL A 265 15.83 -49.05 2.05
C VAL A 265 15.29 -47.75 1.45
N THR A 266 15.26 -47.67 0.13
CA THR A 266 14.62 -46.55 -0.57
C THR A 266 13.11 -46.76 -0.54
N LEU A 267 12.40 -45.84 0.10
CA LEU A 267 10.94 -45.88 0.10
C LEU A 267 10.37 -45.44 -1.24
N ASN A 268 9.25 -46.05 -1.62
CA ASN A 268 8.45 -45.69 -2.78
C ASN A 268 7.72 -44.36 -2.57
N HIS A 269 7.45 -44.00 -1.30
CA HIS A 269 6.76 -42.76 -0.95
C HIS A 269 7.62 -41.95 0.02
N GLY A 270 8.29 -40.95 -0.54
CA GLY A 270 8.90 -39.86 0.22
C GLY A 270 8.28 -38.53 -0.20
N PRO A 271 8.45 -37.46 0.59
CA PRO A 271 9.18 -37.38 1.86
C PRO A 271 8.38 -37.91 3.09
N ILE A 272 9.08 -38.40 4.12
CA ILE A 272 8.47 -38.95 5.35
C ILE A 272 8.35 -37.86 6.41
N ALA A 273 7.15 -37.66 6.96
CA ALA A 273 6.95 -36.80 8.12
C ALA A 273 7.22 -37.53 9.46
N THR A 274 6.75 -38.78 9.61
CA THR A 274 6.97 -39.58 10.82
C THR A 274 6.83 -41.07 10.53
N ILE A 275 7.72 -41.91 11.09
CA ILE A 275 7.62 -43.38 11.04
C ILE A 275 6.92 -43.85 12.30
N ARG A 276 5.82 -44.60 12.16
CA ARG A 276 5.06 -45.12 13.30
C ARG A 276 5.51 -46.51 13.76
N GLU A 277 5.69 -47.42 12.81
CA GLU A 277 6.02 -48.82 13.10
C GLU A 277 6.89 -49.39 11.97
N VAL A 278 7.91 -50.18 12.35
CA VAL A 278 8.75 -50.93 11.42
C VAL A 278 8.74 -52.39 11.83
N LEU A 279 8.25 -53.26 10.94
CA LEU A 279 8.19 -54.70 11.20
C LEU A 279 9.20 -55.43 10.31
N VAL A 280 10.18 -56.08 10.95
CA VAL A 280 11.21 -56.86 10.25
C VAL A 280 10.92 -58.34 10.41
N ARG A 281 10.66 -59.03 9.30
CA ARG A 281 10.44 -60.48 9.28
C ARG A 281 11.62 -61.19 8.63
N ARG A 282 12.42 -61.90 9.43
CA ARG A 282 13.48 -62.78 8.93
C ARG A 282 12.86 -64.04 8.32
N LYS A 283 13.04 -64.24 7.01
CA LYS A 283 12.76 -65.52 6.37
C LYS A 283 13.90 -66.49 6.70
N SER A 284 13.73 -67.29 7.76
CA SER A 284 14.63 -68.40 8.03
C SER A 284 14.29 -69.56 7.09
N PRO A 285 15.22 -70.11 6.30
CA PRO A 285 14.96 -71.32 5.53
C PRO A 285 14.72 -72.46 6.51
N ARG A 286 13.47 -72.89 6.66
CA ARG A 286 13.16 -74.05 7.49
C ARG A 286 13.65 -75.29 6.75
N GLN A 287 14.75 -75.84 7.26
CA GLN A 287 15.15 -77.23 7.09
C GLN A 287 13.94 -78.13 7.39
N SER A 288 13.75 -79.15 6.57
CA SER A 288 12.74 -80.19 6.73
C SER A 288 12.71 -80.69 8.18
N CYS A 289 11.54 -80.66 8.79
CA CYS A 289 11.31 -81.24 10.11
C CYS A 289 11.16 -82.76 9.92
N ALA A 290 12.16 -83.55 10.33
CA ALA A 290 12.08 -84.99 10.48
C ALA A 290 12.45 -85.39 11.92
N ALA A 291 11.65 -86.30 12.47
CA ALA A 291 11.40 -86.62 13.89
C ALA A 291 12.57 -87.20 14.72
N ALA A 292 12.43 -87.10 16.06
CA ALA A 292 12.84 -88.15 17.00
C ALA A 292 11.93 -88.21 18.26
N ARG A 293 11.58 -89.44 18.64
CA ARG A 293 10.57 -89.90 19.63
C ARG A 293 10.97 -89.72 21.11
N ARG A 294 9.97 -89.57 22.02
CA ARG A 294 9.58 -90.62 23.01
C ARG A 294 8.32 -90.27 23.87
N THR A 295 7.26 -91.07 23.66
CA THR A 295 6.36 -91.75 24.62
C THR A 295 5.57 -91.00 25.71
N ALA A 296 4.23 -91.09 25.62
CA ALA A 296 3.35 -91.68 26.64
C ALA A 296 2.05 -92.25 26.00
N ARG A 297 1.60 -93.41 26.50
CA ARG A 297 0.38 -94.18 26.14
C ARG A 297 -0.90 -93.35 26.43
N THR A 298 -2.09 -93.55 25.86
CA THR A 298 -2.96 -94.76 25.80
C THR A 298 -4.19 -94.56 24.90
N ARG A 299 -4.61 -95.66 24.23
CA ARG A 299 -5.97 -96.12 23.79
C ARG A 299 -6.75 -95.40 22.66
N SER A 300 -7.10 -96.21 21.66
CA SER A 300 -8.14 -96.09 20.62
C SER A 300 -9.49 -96.70 21.08
N PRO A 301 -10.56 -96.86 20.26
CA PRO A 301 -10.90 -96.35 18.90
C PRO A 301 -12.28 -95.62 18.86
N THR A 302 -12.76 -94.97 17.78
CA THR A 302 -13.62 -95.54 16.70
C THR A 302 -14.24 -94.36 15.89
N PRO A 303 -14.58 -94.50 14.59
CA PRO A 303 -14.84 -93.35 13.70
C PRO A 303 -16.33 -93.12 13.38
N ALA A 304 -16.71 -91.89 13.04
CA ALA A 304 -17.88 -91.59 12.22
C ALA A 304 -17.78 -90.19 11.57
N SER A 305 -17.89 -90.14 10.25
CA SER A 305 -18.27 -88.95 9.45
C SER A 305 -19.80 -88.78 9.44
N PRO A 306 -20.45 -87.83 8.71
CA PRO A 306 -19.98 -86.61 8.02
C PRO A 306 -20.87 -85.35 8.24
N ARG A 307 -20.42 -84.19 7.72
CA ARG A 307 -21.20 -83.05 7.15
C ARG A 307 -22.40 -82.43 7.90
N SER A 308 -22.30 -81.12 8.14
CA SER A 308 -23.35 -80.10 7.87
C SER A 308 -22.67 -78.72 7.80
N TRP A 309 -22.53 -78.04 6.65
CA TRP A 309 -23.48 -77.05 6.11
C TRP A 309 -24.16 -76.17 7.18
N LYS A 310 -23.46 -75.14 7.64
CA LYS A 310 -23.68 -73.72 7.30
C LYS A 310 -22.46 -72.91 7.70
#